data_AF-A0A946LJT7-F1
#
_entry.id   AF-A0A946LJT7-F1
#
_cell.length_a   1.000
_cell.length_b   1.000
_cell.length_c   1.000
_cell.angle_alpha   90.00
_cell.angle_beta   90.00
_cell.angle_gamma   90.00
#
_symmetry.space_group_name_H-M   'P 1'
#
loop_
_entity.id
_entity.type
_entity.pdbx_description
1 polymer ?
#
loop_
_entity_poly.entity_id
_entity_poly.type
_entity_poly.pdbx_seq_one_letter_code
_entity_poly.pdbx_strand_id
1 'polypeptide(L)'
;MTWKTQLNKEFKMAESARDAGNHGKMRVCARRASGVAIREYLIRRGITPPSTSAYDLLKVLEEMDETPAELQQASVFLRLRVTEKFRLPVNVDLVAEAKKICSVLLPEWGD
;
A
#
# COMPACT_ATOMS: atom_id res chain seq x y z
N MET A 1 5.56 7.18 -17.22
CA MET A 1 5.29 7.84 -15.92
C MET A 1 6.28 7.30 -14.91
N THR A 2 6.83 8.14 -14.02
CA THR A 2 7.69 7.67 -12.93
C THR A 2 6.85 7.06 -11.80
N TRP A 3 7.45 6.16 -11.02
CA TRP A 3 6.82 5.57 -9.84
C TRP A 3 6.36 6.65 -8.83
N LYS A 4 7.12 7.75 -8.69
CA LYS A 4 6.76 8.91 -7.84
C LYS A 4 5.45 9.55 -8.26
N THR A 5 5.27 9.81 -9.56
CA THR A 5 4.03 10.41 -10.08
C THR A 5 2.84 9.49 -9.86
N GLN A 6 3.03 8.18 -10.01
CA GLN A 6 1.96 7.20 -9.78
C GLN A 6 1.59 7.13 -8.30
N LEU A 7 2.56 7.07 -7.37
CA LEU A 7 2.30 7.14 -5.93
C LEU A 7 1.50 8.38 -5.54
N ASN A 8 1.97 9.56 -5.96
CA ASN A 8 1.32 10.83 -5.64
C ASN A 8 -0.12 10.89 -6.19
N LYS A 9 -0.36 10.30 -7.37
CA LYS A 9 -1.70 10.20 -7.93
C LYS A 9 -2.61 9.31 -7.08
N GLU A 10 -2.14 8.12 -6.69
CA GLU A 10 -2.93 7.21 -5.86
C GLU A 10 -3.24 7.82 -4.49
N PHE A 11 -2.27 8.47 -3.85
CA PHE A 11 -2.53 9.15 -2.57
C PHE A 11 -3.49 10.32 -2.73
N LYS A 12 -3.34 11.18 -3.74
CA LYS A 12 -4.33 12.25 -4.01
C LYS A 12 -5.74 11.69 -4.19
N MET A 13 -5.88 10.58 -4.93
CA MET A 13 -7.18 9.91 -5.10
C MET A 13 -7.71 9.30 -3.80
N ALA A 14 -6.84 8.78 -2.94
CA ALA A 14 -7.22 8.25 -1.63
C ALA A 14 -7.74 9.36 -0.72
N GLU A 15 -7.03 10.49 -0.63
CA GLU A 15 -7.41 11.65 0.16
C GLU A 15 -8.75 12.24 -0.33
N SER A 16 -8.91 12.47 -1.63
CA SER A 16 -10.18 12.95 -2.19
C SER A 16 -11.34 11.96 -1.96
N ALA A 17 -11.08 10.65 -1.99
CA ALA A 17 -12.10 9.66 -1.68
C ALA A 17 -12.47 9.64 -0.19
N ARG A 18 -11.51 9.91 0.71
CA ARG A 18 -11.77 10.08 2.14
C ARG A 18 -12.66 11.28 2.39
N ASP A 19 -12.35 12.42 1.78
CA ASP A 19 -13.11 13.67 1.95
C ASP A 19 -14.54 13.53 1.40
N ALA A 20 -14.73 12.71 0.36
CA ALA A 20 -16.04 12.38 -0.20
C ALA A 20 -16.79 11.25 0.55
N GLY A 21 -16.25 10.72 1.66
CA GLY A 21 -16.84 9.60 2.41
C GLY A 21 -16.81 8.25 1.66
N ASN A 22 -16.10 8.16 0.54
CA ASN A 22 -15.98 6.94 -0.25
C ASN A 22 -14.83 6.05 0.26
N HIS A 23 -15.05 5.46 1.43
CA HIS A 23 -14.07 4.59 2.09
C HIS A 23 -13.64 3.41 1.23
N GLY A 24 -14.53 2.87 0.39
CA GLY A 24 -14.18 1.79 -0.55
C GLY A 24 -13.09 2.22 -1.53
N LYS A 25 -13.28 3.35 -2.21
CA LYS A 25 -12.30 3.91 -3.15
C LYS A 25 -11.01 4.35 -2.45
N MET A 26 -11.13 5.00 -1.29
CA MET A 26 -9.97 5.40 -0.47
C MET A 26 -9.04 4.21 -0.22
N ARG A 27 -9.60 3.07 0.19
CA ARG A 27 -8.85 1.83 0.44
C ARG A 27 -8.20 1.25 -0.81
N VAL A 28 -8.91 1.27 -1.93
CA VAL A 28 -8.36 0.79 -3.21
C VAL A 28 -7.16 1.63 -3.62
N CYS A 29 -7.26 2.95 -3.50
CA CYS A 29 -6.16 3.87 -3.80
C CYS A 29 -4.97 3.68 -2.84
N ALA A 30 -5.21 3.56 -1.53
CA ALA A 30 -4.15 3.27 -0.56
C ALA A 30 -3.40 1.97 -0.89
N ARG A 31 -4.13 0.89 -1.18
CA ARG A 31 -3.53 -0.40 -1.58
C ARG A 31 -2.71 -0.26 -2.86
N ARG A 32 -3.24 0.44 -3.87
CA ARG A 32 -2.54 0.68 -5.14
C ARG A 32 -1.26 1.46 -4.95
N ALA A 33 -1.27 2.47 -4.07
CA ALA A 33 -0.05 3.21 -3.71
C ALA A 33 1.02 2.25 -3.17
N SER A 34 0.69 1.41 -2.19
CA SER A 34 1.64 0.41 -1.67
C SER A 34 2.14 -0.54 -2.76
N GLY A 35 1.28 -0.97 -3.69
CA GLY A 35 1.68 -1.80 -4.83
C GLY A 35 2.68 -1.12 -5.77
N VAL A 36 2.60 0.20 -5.95
CA VAL A 36 3.60 0.96 -6.72
C VAL A 36 4.93 0.97 -5.99
N ALA A 37 4.92 1.23 -4.68
CA ALA A 37 6.14 1.28 -3.89
C ALA A 37 6.85 -0.08 -3.84
N ILE A 38 6.10 -1.16 -3.59
CA ILE A 38 6.65 -2.52 -3.55
C ILE A 38 7.23 -2.91 -4.91
N ARG A 39 6.53 -2.60 -6.01
CA ARG A 39 7.03 -2.87 -7.35
C ARG A 39 8.38 -2.21 -7.59
N GLU A 40 8.48 -0.93 -7.31
CA GLU A 40 9.71 -0.17 -7.50
C GLU A 40 10.84 -0.69 -6.60
N TYR A 41 10.53 -1.01 -5.34
CA TYR A 41 11.48 -1.60 -4.41
C TYR A 41 12.05 -2.94 -4.91
N LEU A 42 11.20 -3.84 -5.43
CA LEU A 42 11.64 -5.10 -6.01
C LEU A 42 12.52 -4.89 -7.25
N ILE A 43 12.11 -3.99 -8.16
CA ILE A 43 12.87 -3.66 -9.38
C ILE A 43 14.27 -3.17 -9.03
N ARG A 44 14.42 -2.29 -8.04
CA ARG A 44 15.72 -1.76 -7.60
C ARG A 44 16.64 -2.82 -7.01
N ARG A 45 16.08 -3.91 -6.50
CA ARG A 45 16.84 -5.06 -5.99
C ARG A 45 17.11 -6.11 -7.07
N GLY A 46 16.76 -5.82 -8.33
CA GLY A 46 16.91 -6.78 -9.43
C GLY A 46 15.90 -7.93 -9.39
N ILE A 47 14.84 -7.81 -8.58
CA ILE A 47 13.79 -8.82 -8.47
C ILE A 47 12.66 -8.44 -9.42
N THR A 48 12.37 -9.33 -10.38
CA THR A 48 11.22 -9.16 -11.27
C THR A 48 9.92 -9.26 -10.46
N PRO A 49 9.08 -8.21 -10.42
CA PRO A 49 7.83 -8.25 -9.66
C PRO A 49 6.91 -9.35 -10.20
N PRO A 50 6.42 -10.28 -9.35
CA PRO A 50 5.70 -11.47 -9.82
C PRO A 50 4.25 -11.17 -10.25
N SER A 51 3.75 -9.95 -10.00
CA SER A 51 2.38 -9.57 -10.34
C SER A 51 2.21 -8.08 -10.62
N THR A 52 1.17 -7.76 -11.40
CA THR A 52 0.67 -6.39 -11.57
C THR A 52 -0.28 -5.96 -10.44
N SER A 53 -0.84 -6.93 -9.72
CA SER A 53 -1.80 -6.72 -8.63
C SER A 53 -1.10 -6.21 -7.37
N ALA A 54 -1.61 -5.09 -6.84
CA ALA A 54 -1.16 -4.57 -5.56
C ALA A 54 -1.40 -5.56 -4.40
N TYR A 55 -2.45 -6.39 -4.48
CA TYR A 55 -2.74 -7.40 -3.48
C TYR A 55 -1.64 -8.48 -3.43
N ASP A 56 -1.21 -8.96 -4.59
CA ASP A 56 -0.17 -10.00 -4.67
C ASP A 56 1.19 -9.44 -4.26
N LEU A 57 1.49 -8.18 -4.63
CA LEU A 57 2.72 -7.53 -4.19
C LEU A 57 2.77 -7.32 -2.67
N LEU A 58 1.65 -7.01 -2.02
CA LEU A 58 1.57 -6.95 -0.55
C LEU A 58 1.82 -8.31 0.10
N LYS A 59 1.35 -9.40 -0.54
CA LYS A 59 1.63 -10.77 -0.09
C LYS A 59 3.12 -11.10 -0.22
N VAL A 60 3.74 -10.73 -1.33
CA VAL A 60 5.20 -10.87 -1.52
C VAL A 60 5.95 -10.13 -0.42
N LEU A 61 5.59 -8.88 -0.15
CA LEU A 61 6.25 -8.10 0.91
C LEU A 61 6.11 -8.78 2.28
N GLU A 62 4.92 -9.27 2.63
CA GLU A 62 4.68 -10.01 3.88
C GLU A 62 5.54 -11.27 4.01
N GLU A 63 5.75 -12.01 2.92
CA GLU A 63 6.47 -13.29 2.90
C GLU A 63 8.00 -13.15 2.82
N MET A 64 8.53 -11.94 2.65
CA MET A 64 9.98 -11.70 2.61
C MET A 64 10.59 -11.71 4.01
N ASP A 65 11.63 -12.52 4.20
CA ASP A 65 12.31 -12.71 5.50
C ASP A 65 12.86 -11.41 6.10
N GLU A 66 13.30 -10.48 5.24
CA GLU A 66 13.85 -9.19 5.67
C GLU A 66 12.80 -8.11 5.93
N THR A 67 11.51 -8.40 5.74
CA THR A 67 10.45 -7.41 5.93
C THR A 67 10.25 -7.14 7.41
N PRO A 68 10.36 -5.87 7.88
CA PRO A 68 10.08 -5.53 9.27
C PRO A 68 8.65 -5.91 9.67
N ALA A 69 8.48 -6.37 10.91
CA ALA A 69 7.16 -6.77 11.44
C ALA A 69 6.08 -5.68 11.25
N GLU A 70 6.47 -4.41 11.32
CA GLU A 70 5.58 -3.29 11.07
C GLU A 70 5.04 -3.24 9.62
N LEU A 71 5.88 -3.54 8.63
CA LEU A 71 5.47 -3.61 7.23
C LEU A 71 4.65 -4.87 6.93
N GLN A 72 4.95 -5.99 7.60
CA GLN A 72 4.13 -7.21 7.53
C GLN A 72 2.71 -6.89 8.02
N GLN A 73 2.58 -6.24 9.18
CA GLN A 73 1.31 -5.84 9.76
C GLN A 73 0.53 -4.85 8.87
N ALA A 74 1.21 -3.83 8.33
CA ALA A 74 0.62 -2.89 7.37
C ALA A 74 0.10 -3.62 6.11
N SER A 75 0.86 -4.61 5.63
CA SER A 75 0.51 -5.41 4.45
C SER A 75 -0.70 -6.29 4.70
N VAL A 76 -0.84 -6.86 5.90
CA VAL A 76 -2.06 -7.56 6.34
C VAL A 76 -3.25 -6.61 6.31
N PHE A 77 -3.15 -5.43 6.94
CA PHE A 77 -4.26 -4.47 6.98
C PHE A 77 -4.74 -4.03 5.59
N LEU A 78 -3.83 -3.78 4.65
CA LEU A 78 -4.17 -3.35 3.29
C LEU A 78 -4.77 -4.45 2.42
N ARG A 79 -4.51 -5.72 2.75
CA ARG A 79 -5.09 -6.89 2.08
C ARG A 79 -6.45 -7.31 2.64
N LEU A 80 -6.77 -6.96 3.89
CA LEU A 80 -8.06 -7.30 4.50
C LEU A 80 -9.23 -6.82 3.62
N ARG A 81 -10.05 -7.78 3.18
CA ARG A 81 -11.33 -7.48 2.54
C ARG A 81 -12.30 -6.94 3.59
N VAL A 82 -13.14 -5.98 3.19
CA VAL A 82 -14.30 -5.60 4.02
C VAL A 82 -15.25 -6.79 3.96
N THR A 83 -15.39 -7.54 5.05
CA THR A 83 -16.48 -8.49 5.18
C THR A 83 -17.76 -7.73 5.52
N GLU A 84 -18.91 -8.30 5.15
CA GLU A 84 -20.27 -7.73 5.34
C GLU A 84 -20.59 -7.32 6.79
N LYS A 85 -19.76 -7.71 7.77
CA LYS A 85 -19.90 -7.32 9.18
C LYS A 85 -19.19 -6.03 9.58
N PHE A 86 -18.55 -5.30 8.66
CA PHE A 86 -18.02 -3.94 8.87
C PHE A 86 -17.16 -3.73 10.14
N ARG A 87 -16.52 -4.77 10.68
CA ARG A 87 -15.61 -4.63 11.83
C ARG A 87 -14.21 -5.04 11.40
N LEU A 88 -13.44 -4.08 10.90
CA LEU A 88 -12.01 -4.08 11.22
C LEU A 88 -11.92 -4.10 12.75
N PRO A 89 -11.05 -4.91 13.39
CA PRO A 89 -10.92 -4.87 14.84
C PRO A 89 -10.48 -3.49 15.36
N VAL A 90 -10.05 -2.57 14.50
CA VAL A 90 -9.39 -1.34 14.90
C VAL A 90 -9.69 -0.23 13.89
N ASN A 91 -9.75 1.00 14.39
CA ASN A 91 -9.82 2.27 13.65
C ASN A 91 -8.51 2.50 12.86
N VAL A 92 -8.14 1.57 11.96
CA VAL A 92 -6.88 1.62 11.21
C VAL A 92 -7.00 2.60 10.05
N ASP A 93 -6.14 3.62 10.06
CA ASP A 93 -5.98 4.50 8.90
C ASP A 93 -5.14 3.78 7.82
N LEU A 94 -5.85 3.19 6.85
CA LEU A 94 -5.22 2.48 5.73
C LEU A 94 -4.40 3.39 4.82
N VAL A 95 -4.67 4.70 4.79
CA VAL A 95 -3.81 5.65 4.08
C VAL A 95 -2.49 5.80 4.83
N ALA A 96 -2.53 5.91 6.16
CA ALA A 96 -1.32 5.97 6.99
C ALA A 96 -0.47 4.69 6.86
N GLU A 97 -1.09 3.51 6.90
CA GLU A 97 -0.37 2.24 6.71
C GLU A 97 0.26 2.14 5.30
N ALA A 98 -0.44 2.63 4.27
CA ALA A 98 0.14 2.69 2.93
C ALA A 98 1.32 3.67 2.85
N LYS A 99 1.22 4.85 3.46
CA LYS A 99 2.31 5.85 3.53
C LYS A 99 3.55 5.25 4.21
N LYS A 100 3.35 4.54 5.32
CA LYS A 100 4.42 3.86 6.05
C LYS A 100 5.19 2.87 5.18
N ILE A 101 4.50 1.99 4.46
CA ILE A 101 5.14 1.06 3.49
C ILE A 101 5.95 1.86 2.47
N CYS A 102 5.37 2.91 1.89
CA CYS A 102 6.04 3.70 0.86
C CYS A 102 7.29 4.41 1.39
N SER A 103 7.23 5.02 2.58
CA SER A 103 8.37 5.73 3.19
C SER A 103 9.50 4.79 3.61
N VAL A 104 9.20 3.58 4.08
CA VAL A 104 10.25 2.62 4.44
C VAL A 104 10.91 2.01 3.21
N LEU A 105 10.12 1.64 2.20
CA LEU A 105 10.66 1.00 0.99
C LEU A 105 11.33 1.99 0.03
N LEU A 106 10.86 3.24 0.00
CA LEU A 106 11.34 4.31 -0.88
C LEU A 106 11.50 5.61 -0.08
N PRO A 107 12.54 5.73 0.76
CA PRO A 107 12.76 6.89 1.63
C PRO A 107 12.76 8.23 0.88
N GLU A 108 13.29 8.26 -0.34
CA GLU A 108 13.37 9.46 -1.18
C GLU A 108 12.02 9.94 -1.76
N TRP A 109 10.92 9.26 -1.43
CA TRP A 109 9.56 9.75 -1.67
C TRP A 109 9.02 10.61 -0.53
N GLY A 110 9.49 10.40 0.70
CA GLY A 110 9.06 11.12 1.90
C GLY A 110 9.75 12.46 2.12
N ASP A 111 10.82 12.74 1.37
CA ASP A 111 11.58 14.00 1.36
C ASP A 111 10.92 15.09 0.49
#